data_AF-A0A379WSA6-F1
#
_entry.id   AF-A0A379WSA6-F1
#
_cell.length_a   1.000
_cell.length_b   1.000
_cell.length_c   1.000
_cell.angle_alpha   90.00
_cell.angle_beta   90.00
_cell.angle_gamma   90.00
#
_symmetry.space_group_name_H-M   'P 1'
#
loop_
_entity.id
_entity.type
_entity.pdbx_description
1 polymer ?
#
loop_
_entity_poly.entity_id
_entity_poly.type
_entity_poly.pdbx_seq_one_letter_code
_entity_poly.pdbx_strand_id
1 'polypeptide(L)' 'MNLSGLLRPQKGAVLWQGKPLDYSKRGLLALRQPVATVFQDPEQQIFYTDIDSDIAFSLRNLGCRRRKSRAASTRR' A
#
# COMPACT_ATOMS: atom_id res chain seq x y z
N MET A 1 -9.03 6.44 -9.80
CA MET A 1 -8.49 5.56 -8.73
C MET A 1 -9.27 4.24 -8.56
N ASN A 2 -9.94 3.73 -9.60
CA ASN A 2 -10.71 2.48 -9.47
C ASN A 2 -9.82 1.25 -9.38
N LEU A 3 -8.67 1.27 -10.07
CA LEU A 3 -7.73 0.14 -10.15
C LEU A 3 -7.06 -0.19 -8.80
N SER A 4 -6.85 0.82 -7.95
CA SER A 4 -6.29 0.65 -6.61
C SER A 4 -7.32 0.22 -5.57
N GLY A 5 -8.58 0.05 -5.97
CA GLY A 5 -9.70 -0.24 -5.07
C GLY A 5 -10.06 0.91 -4.13
N LEU A 6 -9.51 2.12 -4.35
CA LEU A 6 -9.90 3.33 -3.60
C LEU A 6 -11.31 3.79 -3.97
N LEU A 7 -11.69 3.61 -5.23
CA LEU A 7 -13.01 3.93 -5.74
C LEU A 7 -13.65 2.68 -6.33
N ARG A 8 -14.97 2.55 -6.16
CA ARG A 8 -15.76 1.53 -6.82
C ARG A 8 -16.36 2.14 -8.11
N PRO A 9 -16.18 1.50 -9.28
CA PRO A 9 -16.80 1.99 -10.50
C PRO A 9 -18.33 1.93 -10.37
N GLN A 10 -19.02 2.93 -10.93
CA GLN A 10 -20.49 2.97 -10.96
C GLN A 10 -21.08 1.96 -11.96
N LYS A 11 -20.33 1.62 -13.01
CA LYS A 11 -20.67 0.61 -14.03
C LYS A 11 -19.44 -0.23 -14.37
N GLY A 12 -19.66 -1.50 -14.69
CA GLY A 12 -18.58 -2.46 -14.98
C GLY A 12 -17.93 -3.04 -13.73
N ALA A 13 -16.79 -3.71 -13.90
CA ALA A 13 -16.03 -4.33 -12.83
C ALA A 13 -14.52 -4.14 -13.03
N VAL A 14 -13.78 -4.03 -11.93
CA VAL A 14 -12.32 -4.14 -11.93
C VAL A 14 -11.97 -5.60 -11.72
N LEU A 15 -11.10 -6.14 -12.57
CA LEU A 15 -10.60 -7.51 -12.43
C LEU A 15 -9.18 -7.50 -11.88
N TRP A 16 -8.91 -8.34 -10.90
CA TRP A 16 -7.58 -8.64 -10.40
C TRP A 16 -7.31 -10.14 -10.58
N GLN A 17 -6.24 -10.49 -11.30
CA GLN A 17 -5.91 -11.88 -11.64
C GLN A 17 -7.09 -12.66 -12.24
N GLY A 18 -7.82 -12.03 -13.16
CA GLY A 18 -8.97 -12.63 -13.84
C GLY A 18 -10.24 -12.77 -12.98
N LYS A 19 -10.23 -12.31 -11.72
CA LYS A 19 -11.40 -12.35 -10.83
C LYS A 19 -11.90 -10.93 -10.52
N PRO A 20 -13.22 -10.73 -10.37
CA PRO A 20 -13.76 -9.46 -9.89
C PRO A 20 -13.14 -9.05 -8.57
N LEU A 21 -12.81 -7.78 -8.45
CA LEU A 21 -12.22 -7.24 -7.23
C LEU A 21 -13.23 -7.29 -6.07
N ASP A 22 -12.82 -7.87 -4.95
CA ASP A 22 -13.58 -7.83 -3.71
C ASP A 22 -13.34 -6.50 -2.98
N TYR A 23 -14.41 -5.70 -2.87
CA TYR A 23 -14.40 -4.40 -2.19
C TYR A 23 -14.64 -4.50 -0.68
N SER A 24 -14.71 -5.71 -0.11
CA SER A 24 -14.69 -5.91 1.34
C SER A 24 -13.37 -5.43 1.95
N LYS A 25 -13.37 -5.12 3.25
CA LYS A 25 -12.15 -4.73 3.98
C LYS A 25 -11.01 -5.76 3.81
N ARG A 26 -11.35 -7.05 3.79
CA ARG A 26 -10.39 -8.15 3.62
C ARG A 26 -9.88 -8.23 2.18
N GLY A 27 -10.76 -8.10 1.19
CA GLY A 27 -10.39 -8.11 -0.23
C GLY A 27 -9.46 -6.94 -0.60
N LEU A 28 -9.78 -5.73 -0.16
CA LEU A 28 -8.94 -4.56 -0.39
C LEU A 28 -7.59 -4.64 0.34
N LEU A 29 -7.55 -5.21 1.55
CA LEU A 29 -6.27 -5.46 2.24
C LEU A 29 -5.40 -6.45 1.46
N ALA A 30 -6.00 -7.47 0.85
CA ALA A 30 -5.29 -8.43 0.01
C ALA A 30 -4.79 -7.81 -1.30
N LEU A 31 -5.53 -6.87 -1.91
CA LEU A 31 -5.09 -6.13 -3.11
C LEU A 31 -3.91 -5.19 -2.81
N ARG A 32 -3.94 -4.49 -1.66
CA ARG A 32 -2.94 -3.48 -1.29
C ARG A 32 -1.58 -4.04 -0.91
N GLN A 33 -1.46 -5.36 -0.74
CA GLN A 33 -0.17 -6.03 -0.53
C GLN A 33 0.67 -6.08 -1.82
N PRO A 34 0.14 -6.57 -2.96
CA PRO A 34 0.85 -6.56 -4.24
C PRO A 34 0.71 -5.27 -5.06
N VAL A 35 -0.31 -4.43 -4.80
CA VAL A 35 -0.58 -3.22 -5.58
C VAL A 35 -0.48 -1.97 -4.72
N ALA A 36 0.52 -1.13 -4.99
CA ALA A 36 0.70 0.17 -4.36
C ALA A 36 0.24 1.31 -5.29
N THR A 37 -0.11 2.46 -4.71
CA THR A 37 -0.45 3.68 -5.45
C THR A 37 0.44 4.82 -4.98
N VAL A 38 1.03 5.52 -5.94
CA VAL A 38 1.79 6.76 -5.72
C VAL A 38 1.05 7.88 -6.43
N PHE A 39 0.79 8.97 -5.71
CA PHE A 39 0.11 10.14 -6.27
C PHE A 39 1.10 11.09 -6.95
N GLN A 40 0.58 12.04 -7.73
CA GLN A 40 1.40 13.04 -8.42
C GLN A 40 2.23 13.89 -7.44
N ASP A 41 1.65 14.19 -6.27
CA ASP A 41 2.33 14.80 -5.13
C ASP A 41 2.64 13.74 -4.07
N PRO A 42 3.76 13.00 -4.19
CA PRO A 42 4.11 11.91 -3.28
C PRO A 42 4.42 12.41 -1.86
N GLU A 43 4.83 13.68 -1.71
CA GLU A 43 5.08 14.32 -0.42
C GLU A 43 3.85 14.32 0.49
N GLN A 44 2.64 14.34 -0.08
CA GLN A 44 1.38 14.25 0.65
C GLN A 44 1.15 12.87 1.29
N GLN A 45 1.97 11.87 0.95
CA GLN A 45 1.91 10.52 1.52
C GLN A 45 2.91 10.30 2.66
N ILE A 46 3.75 11.30 2.96
CA ILE A 46 4.72 11.26 4.06
C ILE A 46 4.01 11.75 5.33
N PHE A 47 3.98 10.93 6.38
CA PHE A 47 3.29 11.25 7.62
C PHE A 47 4.23 11.59 8.78
N TYR A 48 5.45 11.07 8.72
CA TYR A 48 6.44 11.25 9.78
C TYR A 48 7.61 12.12 9.31
N THR A 49 8.19 12.85 10.25
CA THR A 49 9.39 13.67 10.00
C THR A 49 10.65 12.82 9.89
N ASP A 50 10.64 11.61 10.45
CA ASP A 50 11.74 10.67 10.35
C ASP A 50 11.43 9.56 9.33
N ILE A 51 12.43 9.27 8.50
CA ILE A 51 12.33 8.33 7.37
C ILE A 51 12.07 6.90 7.86
N ASP A 52 12.71 6.52 8.98
CA ASP A 52 12.61 5.16 9.52
C ASP A 52 11.19 4.83 10.00
N SER A 53 10.49 5.78 10.64
CA SER A 53 9.13 5.62 11.12
C SER A 53 8.13 5.58 9.98
N ASP A 54 8.32 6.38 8.93
CA ASP A 54 7.45 6.40 7.75
C ASP A 54 7.48 5.05 7.00
N ILE A 55 8.70 4.53 6.76
CA ILE A 55 8.90 3.20 6.18
C ILE A 55 8.34 2.11 7.12
N ALA A 56 8.63 2.20 8.42
CA ALA A 56 8.15 1.23 9.40
C ALA A 56 6.62 1.19 9.50
N PHE A 57 5.94 2.32 9.35
CA PHE A 57 4.47 2.40 9.36
C PHE A 57 3.86 1.57 8.22
N SER A 58 4.36 1.76 7.00
CA SER A 58 3.93 1.00 5.83
C SER A 58 4.18 -0.51 5.98
N LEU A 59 5.34 -0.89 6.51
CA LEU A 59 5.69 -2.30 6.76
C LEU A 59 4.80 -2.94 7.83
N ARG A 60 4.45 -2.22 8.91
CA ARG A 60 3.53 -2.71 9.94
C ARG A 60 2.15 -2.99 9.37
N ASN A 61 1.64 -2.12 8.50
CA ASN A 61 0.34 -2.29 7.85
C ASN A 61 0.30 -3.50 6.91
N LEU A 62 1.45 -3.90 6.34
CA LEU A 62 1.60 -5.12 5.55
C LEU A 62 1.74 -6.40 6.40
N GLY A 63 1.70 -6.28 7.73
CA GLY A 63 1.87 -7.42 8.64
C GLY A 63 3.33 -7.88 8.82
N CYS A 64 4.31 -7.12 8.31
CA CYS A 64 5.73 -7.38 8.55
C CYS A 64 6.08 -7.04 10.00
N ARG A 65 5.84 -7.98 10.93
CA ARG A 65 6.28 -7.88 12.32
C ARG A 65 7.81 -7.95 12.34
N ARG A 66 8.47 -6.87 12.81
CA ARG A 66 9.93 -6.66 12.93
C ARG A 66 10.78 -7.94 12.78
N ARG A 67 10.99 -8.41 11.55
CA ARG A 67 12.18 -9.19 11.23
C ARG A 67 13.22 -8.13 10.95
N LYS A 68 14.24 -8.02 11.81
CA LYS A 68 15.31 -7.02 11.68
C LYS A 68 15.87 -7.11 10.25
N SER A 69 15.42 -6.23 9.37
CA SER A 69 16.03 -5.99 8.07
C SER A 69 17.37 -5.34 8.37
N ARG A 70 18.40 -6.16 8.57
CA ARG A 70 19.78 -5.72 8.43
C ARG A 70 19.99 -5.42 6.95
N ALA A 71 19.92 -4.14 6.61
CA ALA A 71 20.50 -3.46 5.43
C ALA A 71 19.60 -2.25 5.11
N ALA A 72 20.07 -1.01 4.99
CA ALA A 72 21.41 -0.54 4.73
C ALA A 72 21.78 0.59 5.68
N SER A 73 22.80 0.32 6.49
CA SER A 73 23.70 1.36 6.95
C SER A 73 24.30 2.03 5.71
N THR A 74 23.96 3.28 5.45
CA THR A 74 24.93 4.26 4.97
C THR A 74 24.47 5.61 5.49
N ARG A 75 24.99 5.96 6.67
CA ARG A 75 25.09 7.37 7.07
C ARG A 75 25.98 8.07 6.04
N ARG A 76 25.47 9.09 5.38
CA ARG A 76 26.18 10.35 5.20
C ARG A 76 25.20 11.47 5.45
#